data_AF-A0A4S0IHL5-F1
#
_entry.id   AF-A0A4S0IHL5-F1
#
_cell.length_a   1.000
_cell.length_b   1.000
_cell.length_c   1.000
_cell.angle_alpha   90.00
_cell.angle_beta   90.00
_cell.angle_gamma   90.00
#
_symmetry.space_group_name_H-M   'P 1'
#
loop_
_entity.id
_entity.type
_entity.pdbx_description
1 polymer ?
#
loop_
_entity_poly.entity_id
_entity_poly.type
_entity_poly.pdbx_seq_one_letter_code
_entity_poly.pdbx_strand_id
1 'polypeptide(L)'
;AGGRAYGYRPILGRPGELEVVEREAEVVRRIFDAYSAGRTPRDLAGDLNRDGIAPSRGTRCNGSTINVNAQRGVGLLFNELYVGRIIWNKVRMVKNPDTGK
;
A
#
# COMPACT_ATOMS: atom_id res chain seq x y z
N ALA A 1 -11.83 -0.88 -7.30
CA ALA A 1 -10.47 -0.88 -7.88
C ALA A 1 -9.43 -0.66 -6.78
N GLY A 2 -8.42 -1.55 -6.70
CA GLY A 2 -7.25 -1.35 -5.83
C GLY A 2 -6.55 -0.03 -6.17
N GLY A 3 -5.93 0.62 -5.19
CA GLY A 3 -5.18 1.87 -5.42
C GLY A 3 -3.88 1.61 -6.15
N ARG A 4 -3.30 2.67 -6.74
CA ARG A 4 -1.91 2.65 -7.17
C ARG A 4 -1.03 2.28 -5.97
N ALA A 5 -0.12 1.34 -6.16
CA ALA A 5 0.92 1.05 -5.19
C ALA A 5 1.80 2.30 -5.03
N TYR A 6 1.94 2.78 -3.80
CA TYR A 6 2.82 3.90 -3.51
C TYR A 6 4.26 3.54 -3.95
N GLY A 7 5.04 4.47 -4.49
CA GLY A 7 6.37 4.13 -5.02
C GLY A 7 6.38 3.61 -6.47
N TYR A 8 5.22 3.34 -7.08
CA TYR A 8 5.14 2.85 -8.47
C TYR A 8 4.13 3.64 -9.28
N ARG A 9 4.43 3.96 -10.54
CA ARG A 9 3.46 4.52 -11.49
C ARG A 9 3.43 3.71 -12.79
N PRO A 10 2.28 3.60 -13.48
CA PRO A 10 2.21 2.90 -14.77
C PRO A 10 2.96 3.69 -15.85
N ILE A 11 3.65 2.96 -16.72
CA ILE A 11 4.31 3.55 -17.89
C ILE A 11 3.27 3.72 -19.00
N LEU A 12 3.11 4.96 -19.48
CA LEU A 12 2.16 5.24 -20.56
C LEU A 12 2.56 4.48 -21.84
N GLY A 13 1.61 3.75 -22.43
CA GLY A 13 1.86 2.95 -23.62
C GLY A 13 2.47 1.56 -23.37
N ARG A 14 2.75 1.19 -22.12
CA ARG A 14 3.26 -0.15 -21.75
C ARG A 14 2.37 -0.80 -20.66
N PRO A 15 1.22 -1.36 -21.02
CA PRO A 15 0.26 -1.92 -20.06
C PRO A 15 0.90 -3.01 -19.20
N GLY A 16 0.74 -2.90 -17.88
CA GLY A 16 1.29 -3.86 -16.92
C GLY A 16 2.73 -3.56 -16.48
N GLU A 17 3.44 -2.65 -17.16
CA GLU A 17 4.74 -2.18 -16.71
C GLU A 17 4.59 -1.02 -15.71
N LEU A 18 5.39 -1.09 -14.66
CA LEU A 18 5.47 -0.08 -13.61
C LEU A 18 6.88 0.47 -13.56
N GLU A 19 6.99 1.78 -13.43
CA GLU A 19 8.25 2.44 -13.11
C GLU A 19 8.26 2.88 -11.65
N VAL A 20 9.46 2.91 -11.06
CA VAL A 20 9.67 3.33 -9.69
C VAL A 20 9.64 4.85 -9.61
N VAL A 21 8.87 5.39 -8.67
CA VAL A 21 8.90 6.79 -8.30
C VAL A 21 9.83 6.91 -7.10
N GLU A 22 11.11 7.22 -7.33
CA GLU A 22 12.15 7.10 -6.28
C GLU A 22 11.83 7.84 -4.99
N ARG A 23 11.28 9.07 -5.08
CA ARG A 23 10.86 9.84 -3.90
C ARG A 23 9.83 9.09 -3.04
N GLU A 24 8.87 8.42 -3.67
CA GLU A 24 7.88 7.62 -2.94
C GLU A 24 8.48 6.28 -2.49
N ALA A 25 9.39 5.69 -3.27
CA ALA A 25 10.07 4.45 -2.93
C ALA A 25 11.01 4.59 -1.72
N GLU A 26 11.68 5.73 -1.55
CA GLU A 26 12.44 6.06 -0.34
C GLU A 26 11.56 6.04 0.91
N VAL A 27 10.36 6.61 0.82
CA VAL A 27 9.38 6.57 1.91
C VAL A 27 8.96 5.14 2.22
N VAL A 28 8.73 4.30 1.20
CA VAL A 28 8.44 2.89 1.39
C VAL A 28 9.57 2.20 2.13
N ARG A 29 10.83 2.35 1.67
CA ARG A 29 12.01 1.76 2.33
C ARG A 29 12.10 2.20 3.79
N ARG A 30 11.89 3.48 4.08
CA ARG A 30 11.86 4.04 5.44
C ARG A 30 10.76 3.42 6.31
N ILE A 31 9.57 3.21 5.75
CA ILE A 31 8.46 2.56 6.46
C ILE A 31 8.81 1.11 6.82
N PHE A 32 9.36 0.35 5.87
CA PHE A 32 9.76 -1.04 6.11
C PHE A 32 10.87 -1.16 7.16
N ASP A 33 11.88 -0.29 7.09
CA ASP A 33 12.97 -0.24 8.05
C ASP A 33 12.49 0.14 9.46
N ALA A 34 11.65 1.17 9.56
CA ALA A 34 11.10 1.56 10.85
C ALA A 34 10.14 0.48 11.41
N TYR A 35 9.37 -0.19 10.56
CA TYR A 35 8.51 -1.30 10.98
C TYR A 35 9.31 -2.53 11.45
N SER A 36 10.40 -2.88 10.77
CA SER A 36 11.28 -3.97 11.20
C SER A 36 11.99 -3.64 12.53
N ALA A 37 12.23 -2.36 12.81
CA ALA A 37 12.69 -1.85 14.09
C ALA A 37 11.60 -1.79 15.19
N GLY A 38 10.39 -2.31 14.93
CA GLY A 38 9.31 -2.45 15.93
C GLY A 38 8.37 -1.25 16.03
N ARG A 39 8.46 -0.26 15.13
CA ARG A 39 7.54 0.89 15.13
C ARG A 39 6.15 0.44 14.71
N THR A 40 5.12 0.96 15.39
CA THR A 40 3.75 0.59 15.07
C THR A 40 3.26 1.30 13.80
N PRO A 41 2.31 0.71 13.04
CA PRO A 41 1.70 1.38 11.89
C PRO A 41 1.09 2.76 12.21
N ARG A 42 0.65 2.96 13.46
CA ARG A 42 0.09 4.23 13.93
C ARG A 42 1.16 5.31 14.07
N ASP A 43 2.31 4.95 14.64
CA ASP A 43 3.43 5.88 14.80
C ASP A 43 3.97 6.30 13.44
N LEU A 44 4.15 5.32 12.54
CA LEU A 44 4.61 5.55 11.17
C LEU A 44 3.67 6.50 10.41
N ALA A 45 2.35 6.31 10.54
CA ALA A 45 1.38 7.24 9.96
C ALA A 45 1.48 8.65 10.56
N GLY A 46 1.74 8.75 11.87
CA GLY A 46 2.00 10.01 12.56
C GLY A 46 3.24 10.73 12.01
N ASP A 47 4.34 10.00 11.83
CA ASP A 47 5.58 10.53 11.26
C ASP A 47 5.39 11.03 9.84
N LEU A 48 4.76 10.23 8.97
CA LEU A 48 4.48 10.62 7.60
C LEU A 48 3.64 11.90 7.53
N ASN A 49 2.63 12.03 8.41
CA ASN A 49 1.82 13.25 8.46
C ASN A 49 2.62 14.46 8.96
N ARG A 50 3.54 14.29 9.92
CA ARG A 50 4.43 15.37 10.38
C ARG A 50 5.37 15.83 9.28
N ASP A 51 5.86 14.90 8.47
CA ASP A 51 6.72 15.17 7.32
C ASP A 51 5.95 15.73 6.11
N GLY A 52 4.62 15.88 6.21
CA GLY A 52 3.78 16.35 5.11
C GLY A 52 3.65 15.35 3.95
N ILE A 53 3.90 14.06 4.21
CA ILE A 53 3.88 12.99 3.21
C ILE A 53 2.47 12.41 3.13
N ALA A 54 1.81 12.66 1.99
CA ALA A 54 0.49 12.13 1.70
C ALA A 54 0.54 10.69 1.13
N PRO A 55 -0.49 9.88 1.39
CA PRO A 55 -0.61 8.53 0.83
C PRO A 55 -0.99 8.54 -0.66
N SER A 56 -0.96 7.37 -1.32
CA SER A 56 -1.40 7.26 -2.74
C SER A 56 -2.86 7.63 -2.98
N ARG A 57 -3.71 7.59 -1.94
CA ARG A 57 -5.10 8.05 -1.95
C ARG A 57 -5.43 8.84 -0.68
N GLY A 58 -5.96 10.05 -0.84
CA GLY A 58 -6.34 10.92 0.26
C GLY A 58 -5.24 11.89 0.66
N THR A 59 -5.50 12.68 1.71
CA THR A 59 -4.64 13.81 2.11
C THR A 59 -3.82 13.55 3.37
N ARG A 60 -4.14 12.51 4.14
CA ARG A 60 -3.41 12.13 5.37
C ARG A 60 -3.19 10.63 5.43
N CYS A 61 -2.02 10.24 5.92
CA CYS A 61 -1.73 8.86 6.28
C CYS A 61 -2.44 8.50 7.57
N ASN A 62 -3.09 7.34 7.64
CA ASN A 62 -3.62 6.78 8.88
C ASN A 62 -3.04 5.38 9.09
N GLY A 63 -3.18 4.81 10.30
CA GLY A 63 -2.65 3.48 10.60
C GLY A 63 -3.16 2.41 9.63
N SER A 64 -4.40 2.54 9.15
CA SER A 64 -4.98 1.65 8.14
C SER A 64 -4.34 1.82 6.76
N THR A 65 -3.79 2.96 6.39
CA THR A 65 -3.03 3.13 5.14
C THR A 65 -1.76 2.27 5.16
N ILE A 66 -1.09 2.22 6.31
CA ILE A 66 0.14 1.43 6.51
C ILE A 66 -0.21 -0.06 6.65
N ASN A 67 -1.25 -0.35 7.43
CA ASN A 67 -1.74 -1.70 7.69
C ASN A 67 -3.28 -1.68 7.83
N VAL A 68 -4.01 -1.95 6.74
CA VAL A 68 -5.50 -1.90 6.73
C VAL A 68 -6.04 -3.00 7.64
N ASN A 69 -5.53 -4.21 7.46
CA ASN A 69 -5.89 -5.38 8.24
C ASN A 69 -4.86 -6.49 7.96
N ALA A 70 -4.05 -6.85 8.96
CA ALA A 70 -3.06 -7.90 8.86
C ALA A 70 -3.68 -9.26 8.45
N GLN A 71 -4.90 -9.57 8.90
CA GLN A 71 -5.60 -10.82 8.53
C GLN A 71 -6.06 -10.84 7.07
N ARG A 72 -6.29 -9.68 6.44
CA ARG A 72 -6.67 -9.59 5.02
C ARG A 72 -5.47 -9.37 4.10
N GLY A 73 -4.27 -9.16 4.64
CA GLY A 73 -3.05 -8.90 3.86
C GLY A 73 -3.18 -7.65 2.99
N VAL A 74 -3.88 -6.62 3.49
CA VAL A 74 -4.13 -5.36 2.77
C VAL A 74 -3.43 -4.21 3.51
N GLY A 75 -2.71 -3.39 2.75
CA GLY A 75 -1.93 -2.26 3.27
C GLY A 75 -0.58 -2.16 2.56
N LEU A 76 0.15 -1.06 2.81
CA LEU A 76 1.46 -0.84 2.21
C LEU A 76 2.43 -1.98 2.56
N LEU A 77 2.47 -2.42 3.82
CA LEU A 77 3.37 -3.49 4.28
C LEU A 77 3.09 -4.87 3.66
N PHE A 78 1.85 -5.12 3.21
CA PHE A 78 1.43 -6.41 2.65
C PHE A 78 1.33 -6.41 1.12
N ASN A 79 1.81 -5.35 0.48
CA ASN A 79 1.81 -5.27 -0.97
C ASN A 79 3.03 -6.00 -1.55
N GLU A 80 2.75 -7.11 -2.22
CA GLU A 80 3.74 -8.02 -2.80
C GLU A 80 4.54 -7.41 -3.95
N LEU A 81 4.08 -6.27 -4.51
CA LEU A 81 4.82 -5.52 -5.50
C LEU A 81 6.19 -5.06 -4.98
N TYR A 82 6.31 -4.76 -3.68
CA TYR A 82 7.58 -4.33 -3.08
C TYR A 82 8.63 -5.45 -2.97
N VAL A 83 8.23 -6.71 -3.19
CA VAL A 83 9.13 -7.86 -3.33
C VAL A 83 9.12 -8.42 -4.76
N GLY A 84 8.68 -7.63 -5.74
CA GLY A 84 8.72 -7.97 -7.16
C GLY A 84 7.63 -8.94 -7.62
N ARG A 85 6.55 -9.13 -6.84
CA ARG A 85 5.49 -10.08 -7.15
C ARG A 85 4.19 -9.35 -7.49
N ILE A 86 3.69 -9.54 -8.72
CA ILE A 86 2.38 -9.05 -9.14
C ILE A 86 1.36 -10.16 -8.92
N ILE A 87 0.44 -9.98 -7.96
CA ILE A 87 -0.64 -10.92 -7.70
C ILE A 87 -1.99 -10.34 -8.15
N TRP A 88 -2.62 -11.03 -9.08
CA TRP A 88 -3.98 -10.75 -9.55
C TRP A 88 -5.00 -11.53 -8.71
N ASN A 89 -6.23 -11.02 -8.59
CA ASN A 89 -7.34 -11.69 -7.90
C ASN A 89 -7.07 -12.08 -6.42
N LYS A 90 -6.17 -11.36 -5.72
CA LYS A 90 -5.84 -11.60 -4.30
C LYS A 90 -7.07 -11.61 -3.38
N VAL A 91 -8.06 -10.76 -3.67
CA VAL A 91 -9.33 -10.72 -2.93
C VAL A 91 -10.45 -11.10 -3.88
N ARG A 92 -11.13 -12.21 -3.58
CA ARG A 92 -12.38 -12.61 -4.22
C ARG A 92 -13.53 -12.29 -3.28
N MET A 93 -14.29 -11.24 -3.59
CA MET A 93 -15.56 -10.98 -2.91
C MET A 93 -16.65 -11.75 -3.66
N VAL A 94 -17.02 -12.93 -3.14
CA VAL A 94 -18.19 -13.66 -3.63
C VAL A 94 -19.39 -13.20 -2.83
N LYS A 95 -20.34 -12.57 -3.50
CA LYS A 95 -21.64 -12.26 -2.93
C LYS A 95 -22.53 -13.49 -3.08
N ASN A 96 -23.15 -13.93 -2.00
CA ASN A 96 -24.08 -15.04 -2.02
C ASN A 96 -25.30 -14.67 -2.89
N PRO A 97 -25.59 -15.44 -3.95
CA PRO A 97 -26.64 -15.10 -4.92
C PRO A 97 -28.05 -15.14 -4.34
N ASP A 98 -28.30 -15.95 -3.31
CA ASP A 98 -29.63 -16.14 -2.72
C ASP A 98 -29.93 -15.12 -1.61
N THR A 99 -28.90 -14.67 -0.90
CA THR A 99 -29.06 -13.80 0.28
C THR A 99 -28.54 -12.39 0.09
N GLY A 100 -27.84 -12.12 -1.02
CA GLY A 100 -27.28 -10.80 -1.32
C GLY A 100 -26.25 -10.31 -0.30
N LYS A 101 -25.66 -11.19 0.52
CA LYS A 101 -24.54 -10.88 1.42
C LYS A 101 -23.20 -11.25 0.80
#